data_AF-A0AAD4MBP5-F1
#
_entry.id   AF-A0AAD4MBP5-F1
#
_cell.length_a   1.000
_cell.length_b   1.000
_cell.length_c   1.000
_cell.angle_alpha   90.00
_cell.angle_beta   90.00
_cell.angle_gamma   90.00
#
_symmetry.space_group_name_H-M   'P 1'
#
loop_
_entity.id
_entity.type
_entity.pdbx_description
1 polymer ?
#
loop_
_entity_poly.entity_id
_entity_poly.type
_entity_poly.pdbx_seq_one_letter_code
_entity_poly.pdbx_strand_id
1 'polypeptide(L)'
;MTTALTLFCLAVDIKKAPIGDIFKVIVQSDDDAIDLKDAIKLKKAPRLDNLPADELFLWKLLKPVRGASAVKTAIEAMVFPDFKPGDAFVENDTVQLLDSLTNLSEYWQNLPKRNHLHVVVQVPCKSRLLLDCRTYLTIIQLSHHPICQNIPF
;
A
#
# COMPACT_ATOMS: atom_id res chain seq x y z
N MET A 1 18.76 15.17 14.19
CA MET A 1 17.45 15.06 14.87
C MET A 1 16.51 14.41 13.88
N THR A 2 16.07 13.18 14.17
CA THR A 2 15.14 12.45 13.31
C THR A 2 13.72 12.94 13.58
N THR A 3 12.93 13.12 12.53
CA THR A 3 11.56 13.64 12.64
C THR A 3 10.57 12.59 12.18
N ALA A 4 9.52 12.38 12.95
CA ALA A 4 8.47 11.45 12.56
C ALA A 4 7.64 12.02 11.41
N LEU A 5 7.62 11.33 10.28
CA LEU A 5 6.78 11.60 9.12
C LEU A 5 5.47 10.85 9.26
N THR A 6 4.35 11.57 9.09
CA THR A 6 3.03 10.97 8.99
C THR A 6 2.60 10.96 7.53
N LEU A 7 2.58 9.77 6.93
CA LEU A 7 2.20 9.57 5.54
C LEU A 7 0.81 8.94 5.46
N PHE A 8 0.04 9.37 4.48
CA PHE A 8 -1.23 8.74 4.13
C PHE A 8 -1.04 8.02 2.80
N CYS A 9 -1.35 6.74 2.81
CA CYS A 9 -1.05 5.81 1.74
C CYS A 9 -2.35 5.20 1.21
N LEU A 10 -2.37 4.84 -0.08
CA LEU A 10 -3.45 4.07 -0.69
C LEU A 10 -2.84 2.96 -1.54
N ALA A 11 -3.25 1.72 -1.28
CA ALA A 11 -2.85 0.59 -2.09
C ALA A 11 -3.77 0.45 -3.30
N VAL A 12 -3.19 0.17 -4.47
CA VAL A 12 -3.91 -0.03 -5.73
C VAL A 12 -3.34 -1.24 -6.48
N ASP A 13 -4.16 -1.90 -7.27
CA ASP A 13 -3.69 -2.96 -8.17
C ASP A 13 -3.12 -2.39 -9.49
N ILE A 14 -2.65 -3.27 -10.37
CA ILE A 14 -2.17 -2.89 -11.71
C ILE A 14 -3.24 -2.22 -12.60
N LYS A 15 -4.52 -2.39 -12.25
CA LYS A 15 -5.66 -1.76 -12.93
C LYS A 15 -6.07 -0.46 -12.25
N LYS A 16 -5.26 0.08 -11.32
CA LYS A 16 -5.54 1.29 -10.53
C LYS A 16 -6.75 1.16 -9.58
N ALA A 17 -7.26 -0.05 -9.36
CA ALA A 17 -8.36 -0.26 -8.44
C ALA A 17 -7.86 -0.22 -7.00
N PRO A 18 -8.51 0.56 -6.10
CA PRO A 18 -8.07 0.68 -4.71
C PRO A 18 -8.26 -0.63 -3.95
N ILE A 19 -7.20 -1.07 -3.26
CA ILE A 19 -7.18 -2.26 -2.39
C ILE A 19 -7.51 -1.82 -0.96
N GLY A 20 -8.78 -1.43 -0.76
CA GLY A 20 -9.29 -0.88 0.49
C GLY A 20 -9.04 0.62 0.65
N ASP A 21 -9.18 1.12 1.88
CA ASP A 21 -9.15 2.55 2.17
C ASP A 21 -7.76 3.13 2.41
N ILE A 22 -7.68 4.46 2.27
CA ILE A 22 -6.52 5.27 2.64
C ILE A 22 -6.18 5.01 4.11
N PHE A 23 -4.89 4.84 4.40
CA PHE A 23 -4.41 4.49 5.71
C PHE A 23 -3.20 5.34 6.10
N LYS A 24 -3.03 5.53 7.41
CA LYS A 24 -1.94 6.31 7.97
C LYS A 24 -0.77 5.40 8.34
N VAL A 25 0.42 5.79 7.91
CA VAL A 25 1.70 5.17 8.26
C VAL A 25 2.58 6.24 8.92
N ILE A 26 3.31 5.84 9.97
CA ILE A 26 4.25 6.71 10.67
C ILE A 26 5.62 6.06 10.55
N VAL A 27 6.58 6.82 10.04
CA VAL A 27 7.97 6.44 9.79
C VAL A 27 8.87 7.60 10.20
N GLN A 28 10.16 7.36 10.36
CA GLN A 28 11.13 8.43 10.58
C GLN A 28 11.58 9.06 9.26
N SER A 29 12.18 10.23 9.34
CA SER A 29 12.68 10.96 8.17
C SER A 29 14.01 10.38 7.63
N ASP A 30 14.75 9.68 8.48
CA ASP A 30 15.98 8.95 8.15
C ASP A 30 15.74 7.51 7.68
N ASP A 31 14.53 6.98 7.89
CA ASP A 31 14.08 5.74 7.25
C ASP A 31 14.20 5.88 5.72
N ASP A 32 14.33 4.74 5.03
CA ASP A 32 14.33 4.67 3.57
C ASP A 32 12.99 4.14 3.03
N ALA A 33 12.91 3.97 1.70
CA ALA A 33 11.69 3.46 1.09
C ALA A 33 11.46 1.96 1.37
N ILE A 34 12.49 1.19 1.75
CA ILE A 34 12.36 -0.22 2.17
C ILE A 34 11.65 -0.26 3.54
N ASP A 35 12.11 0.54 4.49
CA ASP A 35 11.46 0.67 5.80
C ASP A 35 9.99 1.08 5.66
N LEU A 36 9.70 2.01 4.74
CA LEU A 36 8.33 2.41 4.44
C LEU A 36 7.49 1.27 3.84
N LYS A 37 8.06 0.45 2.95
CA LYS A 37 7.38 -0.75 2.40
C LYS A 37 7.03 -1.73 3.50
N ASP A 38 7.96 -2.00 4.42
CA ASP A 38 7.72 -2.90 5.55
C ASP A 38 6.66 -2.36 6.51
N ALA A 39 6.71 -1.06 6.83
CA ALA A 39 5.69 -0.40 7.64
C ALA A 39 4.30 -0.47 6.98
N ILE A 40 4.22 -0.32 5.66
CA ILE A 40 2.97 -0.47 4.89
C ILE A 40 2.44 -1.90 4.98
N LYS A 41 3.29 -2.91 4.78
CA LYS A 41 2.91 -4.32 4.88
C LYS A 41 2.36 -4.65 6.25
N LEU A 42 3.11 -4.31 7.31
CA LEU A 42 2.69 -4.53 8.68
C LEU A 42 1.33 -3.87 8.97
N LYS A 43 1.10 -2.67 8.43
CA LYS A 43 -0.16 -1.93 8.62
C LYS A 43 -1.35 -2.53 7.87
N LYS A 44 -1.10 -3.21 6.75
CA LYS A 44 -2.13 -3.80 5.88
C LYS A 44 -2.20 -5.32 5.94
N ALA A 45 -1.48 -5.93 6.86
CA ALA A 45 -1.62 -7.33 7.21
C ALA A 45 -3.11 -7.68 7.48
N PRO A 46 -3.61 -8.83 7.00
CA PRO A 46 -2.88 -9.86 6.24
C PRO A 46 -2.90 -9.63 4.71
N ARG A 47 -3.52 -8.54 4.22
CA ARG A 47 -3.76 -8.35 2.78
C ARG A 47 -2.49 -8.25 1.94
N LEU A 48 -1.40 -7.75 2.52
CA LEU A 48 -0.10 -7.62 1.84
C LEU A 48 0.97 -8.58 2.38
N ASP A 49 0.64 -9.48 3.32
CA ASP A 49 1.64 -10.34 3.99
C ASP A 49 2.30 -11.32 3.01
N ASN A 50 1.52 -11.79 2.02
CA ASN A 50 1.98 -12.75 1.01
C ASN A 50 2.85 -12.13 -0.10
N LEU A 51 3.08 -10.82 -0.07
CA LEU A 51 3.87 -10.11 -1.07
C LEU A 51 5.20 -9.70 -0.46
N PRO A 52 6.33 -9.99 -1.12
CA PRO A 52 7.62 -9.52 -0.65
C PRO A 52 7.68 -7.99 -0.85
N ALA A 53 8.37 -7.29 0.05
CA ALA A 53 8.30 -5.82 0.12
C ALA A 53 8.91 -5.15 -1.12
N ASP A 54 9.95 -5.74 -1.68
CA ASP A 54 10.64 -5.35 -2.90
C ASP A 54 9.72 -5.27 -4.13
N GLU A 55 8.65 -6.07 -4.15
CA GLU A 55 7.67 -6.06 -5.24
C GLU A 55 6.67 -4.89 -5.18
N LEU A 56 6.58 -4.19 -4.05
CA LEU A 56 5.72 -3.02 -3.95
C LEU A 56 6.41 -1.81 -4.58
N PHE A 57 5.70 -1.11 -5.46
CA PHE A 57 6.16 0.18 -5.99
C PHE A 57 5.50 1.32 -5.19
N LEU A 58 6.33 2.21 -4.64
CA LEU A 58 5.88 3.36 -3.87
C LEU A 58 5.96 4.62 -4.73
N TRP A 59 4.82 5.30 -4.86
CA TRP A 59 4.66 6.49 -5.68
C TRP A 59 4.34 7.69 -4.81
N LYS A 60 5.25 8.65 -4.71
CA LYS A 60 4.96 9.94 -4.10
C LYS A 60 4.16 10.81 -5.05
N LEU A 61 3.07 11.35 -4.54
CA LEU A 61 2.34 12.44 -5.20
C LEU A 61 3.13 13.75 -5.07
N LEU A 62 3.45 14.37 -6.20
CA LEU A 62 4.10 15.69 -6.20
C LEU A 62 3.14 16.80 -5.77
N LYS A 63 1.85 16.65 -6.10
CA LYS A 63 0.77 17.57 -5.69
C LYS A 63 -0.07 16.91 -4.60
N PRO A 64 -0.24 17.53 -3.41
CA PRO A 64 -1.09 16.98 -2.37
C PRO A 64 -2.53 16.86 -2.83
N VAL A 65 -3.14 15.69 -2.66
CA VAL A 65 -4.52 15.42 -3.09
C VAL A 65 -5.43 15.22 -1.88
N ARG A 66 -6.58 15.89 -1.84
CA ARG A 66 -7.56 15.79 -0.74
C ARG A 66 -8.95 15.45 -1.26
N GLY A 67 -9.63 14.55 -0.55
CA GLY A 67 -11.00 14.15 -0.85
C GLY A 67 -11.06 13.01 -1.87
N ALA A 68 -12.06 12.13 -1.71
CA ALA A 68 -12.18 10.90 -2.48
C ALA A 68 -12.24 11.12 -4.00
N SER A 69 -12.94 12.17 -4.46
CA SER A 69 -13.05 12.49 -5.88
C SER A 69 -11.70 12.87 -6.49
N ALA A 70 -10.94 13.75 -5.84
CA ALA A 70 -9.64 14.19 -6.35
C ALA A 70 -8.61 13.05 -6.31
N VAL A 71 -8.66 12.20 -5.27
CA VAL A 71 -7.83 11.00 -5.17
C VAL A 71 -8.08 10.07 -6.35
N LYS A 72 -9.35 9.79 -6.68
CA LYS A 72 -9.71 8.96 -7.83
C LYS A 72 -9.14 9.54 -9.13
N THR A 73 -9.37 10.83 -9.39
CA THR A 73 -8.85 11.49 -10.60
C THR A 73 -7.32 11.45 -10.68
N ALA A 74 -6.62 11.64 -9.55
CA ALA A 74 -5.16 11.57 -9.51
C ALA A 74 -4.65 10.17 -9.88
N ILE A 75 -5.24 9.11 -9.32
CA ILE A 75 -4.86 7.72 -9.62
C ILE A 75 -5.16 7.38 -11.08
N GLU A 76 -6.32 7.80 -11.60
CA GLU A 76 -6.70 7.58 -13.00
C GLU A 76 -5.70 8.23 -13.96
N ALA A 77 -5.23 9.44 -13.64
CA ALA A 77 -4.26 10.19 -14.43
C ALA A 77 -2.81 9.67 -14.34
N MET A 78 -2.45 8.92 -13.29
CA MET A 78 -1.10 8.34 -13.15
C MET A 78 -0.83 7.35 -14.28
N VAL A 79 0.28 7.46 -14.98
CA VAL A 79 0.75 6.38 -15.85
C VAL A 79 1.71 5.53 -15.02
N PHE A 80 1.29 4.32 -14.65
CA PHE A 80 2.22 3.35 -14.07
C PHE A 80 3.10 2.83 -15.20
N PRO A 81 4.42 3.05 -15.18
CA PRO A 81 5.34 2.38 -16.08
C PRO A 81 5.17 0.87 -15.93
N ASP A 82 5.17 0.14 -17.04
CA ASP A 82 5.42 -1.30 -17.01
C ASP A 82 6.86 -1.50 -16.56
N PHE A 83 7.10 -1.60 -15.25
CA PHE A 83 8.44 -1.88 -14.75
C PHE A 83 8.86 -3.27 -15.17
N LYS A 84 9.83 -3.35 -16.08
CA LYS A 84 10.73 -4.49 -16.09
C LYS A 84 11.90 -4.14 -15.17
N PRO A 85 12.38 -5.09 -14.36
CA PRO A 85 13.59 -4.87 -13.56
C PRO A 85 14.73 -4.45 -14.50
N GLY A 86 15.27 -3.24 -14.29
CA GLY A 86 16.37 -2.68 -15.09
C GLY A 86 15.99 -1.53 -16.05
N ASP A 87 14.70 -1.17 -16.19
CA ASP A 87 14.31 -0.03 -17.02
C ASP A 87 14.58 1.32 -16.31
N ALA A 88 15.12 2.29 -17.05
CA ALA A 88 15.33 3.65 -16.56
C ALA A 88 13.98 4.37 -16.38
N PHE A 89 13.77 4.97 -15.20
CA PHE A 89 12.54 5.68 -14.87
C PHE A 89 12.43 6.99 -15.66
N VAL A 90 11.28 7.23 -16.31
CA VAL A 90 10.94 8.53 -16.91
C VAL A 90 10.07 9.28 -15.91
N GLU A 91 10.59 10.37 -15.35
CA GLU A 91 9.83 11.26 -14.48
C GLU A 91 8.57 11.76 -15.19
N ASN A 92 7.45 11.74 -14.47
CA ASN A 92 6.20 12.36 -14.90
C ASN A 92 5.84 13.47 -13.92
N ASP A 93 5.21 14.55 -14.39
CA ASP A 93 4.90 15.76 -13.59
C ASP A 93 3.89 15.54 -12.43
N THR A 94 3.37 14.32 -12.28
CA THR A 94 2.31 13.98 -11.32
C THR A 94 2.79 13.13 -10.16
N VAL A 95 3.72 12.20 -10.42
CA VAL A 95 4.23 11.24 -9.43
C VAL A 95 5.72 11.02 -9.57
N GLN A 96 6.35 10.80 -8.42
CA GLN A 96 7.75 10.44 -8.30
C GLN A 96 7.86 9.05 -7.68
N LEU A 97 8.59 8.14 -8.32
CA LEU A 97 8.90 6.84 -7.72
C LEU A 97 9.85 7.06 -6.53
N LEU A 98 9.58 6.39 -5.40
CA LEU A 98 10.54 6.34 -4.31
C LEU A 98 11.59 5.28 -4.62
N ASP A 99 12.84 5.71 -4.70
CA ASP A 99 14.00 4.85 -4.79
C ASP A 99 14.21 4.13 -3.45
N SER A 100 14.64 2.87 -3.51
CA SER A 100 14.78 2.03 -2.32
C SER A 100 15.92 2.48 -1.40
N LEU A 101 16.93 3.18 -1.92
CA LEU A 101 18.12 3.61 -1.19
C LEU A 101 18.05 5.06 -0.70
N THR A 102 17.04 5.81 -1.14
CA THR A 102 16.91 7.23 -0.79
C THR A 102 16.13 7.41 0.50
N ASN A 103 16.67 8.21 1.43
CA ASN A 103 15.98 8.51 2.67
C ASN A 103 14.70 9.33 2.43
N LEU A 104 13.69 9.11 3.26
CA LEU A 104 12.41 9.80 3.13
C LEU A 104 12.52 11.33 3.29
N SER A 105 13.52 11.80 4.05
CA SER A 105 13.81 13.24 4.20
C SER A 105 14.13 13.95 2.88
N GLU A 106 14.70 13.26 1.89
CA GLU A 106 14.98 13.84 0.57
C GLU A 106 13.68 14.09 -0.21
N TYR A 107 12.70 13.20 -0.03
CA TYR A 107 11.39 13.35 -0.64
C TYR A 107 10.49 14.34 0.09
N TRP A 108 10.58 14.40 1.42
CA TRP A 108 9.76 15.27 2.26
C TRP A 108 10.61 16.24 3.07
N GLN A 109 11.32 17.13 2.37
CA GLN A 109 12.06 18.24 3.00
C GLN A 109 11.14 19.12 3.86
N ASN A 110 9.87 19.21 3.48
CA ASN A 110 8.81 19.82 4.28
C ASN A 110 7.88 18.73 4.81
N LEU A 111 7.36 18.95 6.03
CA LEU A 111 6.41 18.04 6.65
C LEU A 111 5.19 17.80 5.73
N PRO A 112 4.81 16.54 5.48
CA PRO A 112 3.65 16.20 4.67
C PRO A 112 2.37 16.86 5.22
N LYS A 113 1.52 17.40 4.35
CA LYS A 113 0.28 18.05 4.76
C LYS A 113 -0.71 17.01 5.28
N ARG A 114 -1.19 17.19 6.51
CA ARG A 114 -2.20 16.29 7.10
C ARG A 114 -3.45 16.17 6.20
N ASN A 115 -4.09 15.01 6.23
CA ASN A 115 -5.34 14.69 5.51
C ASN A 115 -5.25 14.75 3.98
N HIS A 116 -4.04 14.73 3.41
CA HIS A 116 -3.82 14.57 1.98
C HIS A 116 -3.25 13.18 1.71
N LEU A 117 -3.55 12.60 0.54
CA LEU A 117 -2.86 11.41 0.07
C LEU A 117 -1.43 11.78 -0.33
N HIS A 118 -0.46 11.01 0.14
CA HIS A 118 0.97 11.25 -0.08
C HIS A 118 1.60 10.18 -0.94
N VAL A 119 1.24 8.91 -0.69
CA VAL A 119 1.85 7.76 -1.35
C VAL A 119 0.78 6.85 -1.96
N VAL A 120 0.97 6.47 -3.21
CA VAL A 120 0.23 5.37 -3.85
C VAL A 120 1.12 4.14 -3.85
N VAL A 121 0.59 3.03 -3.35
CA VAL A 121 1.30 1.75 -3.27
C VAL A 121 0.76 0.87 -4.39
N GLN A 122 1.52 0.73 -5.46
CA GLN A 122 1.12 -0.15 -6.55
C GLN A 122 1.52 -1.59 -6.23
N VAL A 123 0.52 -2.46 -6.21
CA VAL A 123 0.65 -3.87 -5.93
C VAL A 123 0.70 -4.63 -7.26
N PRO A 124 1.80 -5.33 -7.58
CA PRO A 124 1.88 -6.09 -8.82
C PRO A 124 0.87 -7.23 -8.83
N CYS A 125 0.36 -7.53 -10.01
CA CYS A 125 -0.64 -8.58 -10.19
C CYS A 125 0.09 -9.92 -10.21
N LYS A 126 0.31 -10.51 -9.03
CA LYS A 126 0.62 -11.92 -8.96
C LYS A 126 -0.65 -12.70 -9.21
N SER A 127 -0.78 -13.20 -10.44
CA SER A 127 -1.72 -14.25 -10.76
C SER A 127 -1.54 -15.39 -9.73
N ARG A 128 -2.62 -15.71 -9.00
CA ARG A 128 -2.87 -16.98 -8.26
C ARG A 128 -2.50 -17.16 -6.78
N LEU A 129 -2.30 -16.16 -5.91
CA LEU A 129 -2.22 -16.47 -4.45
C LEU A 129 -3.00 -15.59 -3.47
N LEU A 130 -3.98 -14.82 -3.92
CA LEU A 130 -5.00 -14.25 -3.04
C LEU A 130 -6.37 -14.34 -3.71
N LEU A 131 -6.84 -15.58 -3.87
CA LEU A 131 -8.28 -15.83 -3.86
C LEU A 131 -8.83 -15.15 -2.59
N ASP A 132 -9.68 -14.15 -2.80
CA ASP A 132 -10.83 -13.90 -1.95
C ASP A 132 -10.56 -13.77 -0.45
N CYS A 133 -10.28 -12.53 -0.02
CA CYS A 133 -10.69 -12.05 1.32
C CYS A 133 -12.22 -12.14 1.56
N ARG A 134 -13.01 -12.77 0.68
CA ARG A 134 -14.38 -13.23 0.98
C ARG A 134 -14.43 -14.61 1.64
N THR A 135 -13.35 -15.39 1.67
CA THR A 135 -13.35 -16.78 2.18
C THR A 135 -12.87 -16.91 3.63
N TYR A 136 -12.23 -15.88 4.20
CA TYR A 136 -11.75 -15.94 5.59
C TYR A 136 -12.87 -15.78 6.64
N LEU A 137 -14.02 -15.21 6.26
CA LEU A 137 -15.18 -15.08 7.14
C LEU A 137 -16.00 -16.38 7.27
N THR A 138 -15.89 -17.32 6.33
CA THR A 138 -16.64 -18.59 6.39
C THR A 138 -15.97 -19.62 7.32
N ILE A 139 -14.66 -19.53 7.52
CA ILE A 139 -13.91 -20.52 8.33
C ILE A 139 -14.13 -20.31 9.84
N ILE A 140 -14.42 -19.06 10.27
CA ILE A 140 -14.64 -18.75 11.70
C ILE A 140 -16.11 -18.94 12.11
N GLN A 141 -17.06 -18.99 11.17
CA GLN A 141 -18.47 -19.29 11.45
C GLN A 141 -18.78 -20.80 11.59
N LEU A 142 -17.91 -21.70 11.10
CA LEU A 142 -18.10 -23.16 11.23
C LEU A 142 -17.46 -23.78 12.47
N SER A 143 -16.68 -23.03 13.24
CA SER A 143 -15.95 -23.54 14.42
C SER A 143 -16.62 -23.27 15.76
N HIS A 144 -17.83 -22.71 15.78
CA HIS A 144 -18.63 -22.49 17.00
C HIS A 144 -19.98 -23.22 17.00
N HIS A 145 -20.00 -24.51 16.65
CA HIS A 145 -21.10 -25.39 17.06
C HIS A 145 -20.63 -26.29 18.21
N PRO A 146 -21.13 -26.11 19.44
CA PRO A 146 -20.84 -27.00 20.54
C PRO A 146 -21.93 -28.10 20.64
N ILE A 147 -21.48 -29.31 20.97
CA ILE A 147 -22.18 -30.34 21.77
C ILE A 147 -22.96 -31.43 21.02
N CYS A 148 -22.32 -32.61 21.01
CA CYS A 148 -22.83 -33.94 21.38
C CYS A 148 -24.34 -34.23 21.25
N GLN A 149 -24.72 -35.14 20.35
CA GLN A 149 -25.83 -36.11 20.52
C GLN A 149 -25.48 -37.40 19.76
N ASN A 150 -25.12 -38.46 20.48
CA ASN A 150 -25.93 -39.64 20.82
C ASN A 150 -25.73 -40.84 19.89
N ILE A 151 -25.05 -41.86 20.41
CA ILE A 151 -24.96 -43.23 19.88
C ILE A 151 -26.14 -44.01 20.47
N PRO A 152 -27.00 -44.69 19.69
CA PRO A 152 -27.90 -45.69 20.23
C PRO A 152 -27.25 -47.08 20.20
N PHE A 153 -27.62 -47.85 21.24
CA PHE A 153 -27.21 -49.19 21.62
C PHE A 153 -27.31 -50.26 20.54
#